data_AF-A0A382Q0D7-F1
#
_entry.id   AF-A0A382Q0D7-F1
#
_cell.length_a   1.000
_cell.length_b   1.000
_cell.length_c   1.000
_cell.angle_alpha   90.00
_cell.angle_beta   90.00
_cell.angle_gamma   90.00
#
_symmetry.space_group_name_H-M   'P 1'
#
loop_
_entity.id
_entity.type
_entity.pdbx_description
1 polymer ?
#
loop_
_entity_poly.entity_id
_entity_poly.type
_entity_poly.pdbx_seq_one_letter_code
_entity_poly.pdbx_strand_id
1 'polypeptide(L)' 'GEEKIIRNPTPSMGSEDFSYMLQARPGCYVLLGIGSGKGIGGCLLHSSRYDFNDEVLPIGASYWVTLVENELST' A
#
# COMPACT_ATOMS: atom_id res chain seq x y z
N GLY A 1 -12.10 -3.75 9.60
CA GLY A 1 -12.80 -2.68 8.91
C GLY A 1 -12.06 -1.40 9.15
N GLU A 2 -12.76 -0.30 9.40
CA GLU A 2 -12.21 1.06 9.51
C GLU A 2 -11.03 1.19 10.49
N GLU A 3 -10.97 0.36 11.53
CA GLU A 3 -9.86 0.29 12.49
C GLU A 3 -8.51 -0.13 11.86
N LYS A 4 -8.54 -0.67 10.65
CA LYS A 4 -7.34 -1.08 9.88
C LYS A 4 -6.84 0.02 8.93
N ILE A 5 -7.46 1.19 8.93
CA ILE A 5 -7.11 2.31 8.04
C ILE A 5 -6.34 3.37 8.82
N ILE A 6 -5.12 3.66 8.38
CA ILE A 6 -4.30 4.74 8.94
C ILE A 6 -4.34 5.91 7.96
N ARG A 7 -5.17 6.92 8.24
CA ARG A 7 -5.37 8.08 7.35
C ARG A 7 -4.21 9.08 7.38
N ASN A 8 -3.54 9.20 8.53
CA ASN A 8 -2.41 10.11 8.75
C ASN A 8 -1.21 9.33 9.31
N PRO A 9 -0.59 8.44 8.51
CA PRO A 9 0.57 7.70 8.98
C PRO A 9 1.73 8.67 9.23
N THR A 10 2.65 8.29 10.11
CA THR A 10 3.92 9.01 10.24
C THR A 10 4.64 9.01 8.89
N PRO A 11 5.08 10.17 8.38
CA PRO A 11 5.81 10.23 7.11
C PRO A 11 7.06 9.35 7.13
N SER A 12 7.31 8.67 6.00
CA SER A 12 8.52 7.87 5.80
C SER A 12 9.63 8.72 5.22
N MET A 13 10.88 8.43 5.61
CA MET A 13 12.09 8.98 4.97
C MET A 13 12.58 8.10 3.80
N GLY A 14 11.85 7.03 3.45
CA GLY A 14 12.15 6.23 2.27
C GLY A 14 11.93 7.03 0.98
N SER A 15 12.77 6.78 -0.03
CA SER A 15 12.63 7.39 -1.35
C SER A 15 11.72 6.55 -2.25
N GLU A 16 10.84 7.21 -2.99
CA GLU A 16 9.95 6.59 -3.98
C GLU A 16 9.81 7.53 -5.19
N ASP A 17 9.99 6.99 -6.40
CA ASP A 17 9.98 7.79 -7.63
C ASP A 17 8.58 8.20 -8.08
N PHE A 18 7.53 7.58 -7.53
CA PHE A 18 6.13 8.00 -7.66
C PHE A 18 5.91 9.47 -7.24
N SER A 19 6.80 10.02 -6.41
CA SER A 19 6.82 11.45 -6.07
C SER A 19 6.88 12.36 -7.30
N TYR A 20 7.57 11.96 -8.38
CA TYR A 20 7.59 12.71 -9.63
C TYR A 20 6.24 12.69 -10.35
N MET A 21 5.48 11.60 -10.25
CA MET A 21 4.12 11.54 -10.81
C MET A 21 3.18 12.50 -10.07
N LEU A 22 3.31 12.58 -8.74
CA LEU A 22 2.53 13.49 -7.89
C LEU A 22 2.89 14.97 -8.09
N GLN A 23 4.09 15.28 -8.60
CA GLN A 23 4.42 16.65 -9.04
C GLN A 23 3.67 17.06 -10.30
N ALA A 24 3.34 16.10 -11.17
CA ALA A 24 2.70 16.37 -12.45
C ALA A 24 1.16 16.44 -12.34
N ARG A 25 0.55 15.62 -11.48
CA ARG A 25 -0.91 15.51 -11.35
C ARG A 25 -1.32 15.25 -9.90
N PRO A 26 -2.50 15.73 -9.46
CA PRO A 26 -3.09 15.29 -8.21
C PRO A 26 -3.20 13.76 -8.20
N GLY A 27 -2.75 13.15 -7.12
CA GLY A 27 -2.78 11.70 -6.94
C GLY A 27 -2.63 11.33 -5.47
N CYS A 28 -2.68 10.04 -5.22
CA CYS A 28 -2.57 9.47 -3.88
C CYS A 28 -1.64 8.27 -3.93
N TYR A 29 -0.72 8.18 -2.96
CA TYR A 29 0.14 7.02 -2.75
C TYR A 29 -0.26 6.38 -1.41
N VAL A 30 -0.56 5.09 -1.44
CA VAL A 30 -1.05 4.34 -0.28
C VAL A 30 -0.16 3.13 -0.02
N LEU A 31 0.01 2.80 1.25
CA LEU A 31 0.73 1.60 1.68
C LEU A 31 -0.27 0.52 2.07
N LEU A 32 -0.13 -0.68 1.48
CA LEU A 32 -0.89 -1.85 1.89
C LEU A 32 -0.16 -2.56 3.04
N GLY A 33 -0.84 -2.73 4.18
CA GLY A 33 -0.28 -3.46 5.30
C GLY A 33 -0.08 -4.95 4.97
N ILE A 34 1.14 -5.45 5.17
CA ILE A 34 1.51 -6.85 4.88
C ILE A 34 1.51 -7.76 6.11
N GLY A 35 1.25 -7.23 7.31
CA GLY A 35 1.28 -8.00 8.55
C GLY A 35 1.66 -7.17 9.78
N SER A 36 1.82 -7.85 10.92
CA SER A 36 2.03 -7.23 12.25
C SER A 36 3.50 -7.04 12.64
N GLY A 37 4.45 -7.21 11.71
CA GLY A 37 5.88 -7.13 12.03
C GLY A 37 6.44 -8.38 12.72
N LYS A 38 5.67 -9.47 12.81
CA LYS A 38 6.09 -10.77 13.38
C LYS A 38 5.74 -11.90 12.41
N GLY A 39 6.67 -12.82 12.17
CA GLY A 39 6.45 -13.95 11.23
C GLY A 39 6.57 -13.55 9.76
N ILE A 40 5.77 -14.19 8.89
CA ILE A 40 5.65 -13.86 7.46
C ILE A 40 5.23 -12.38 7.32
N GLY A 41 5.88 -11.63 6.42
CA GLY A 41 5.67 -10.18 6.30
C GLY A 41 6.17 -9.36 7.49
N GLY A 42 6.95 -9.96 8.41
CA GLY A 42 7.44 -9.30 9.62
C GLY A 42 8.74 -8.52 9.44
N CYS A 43 9.53 -8.84 8.40
CA CYS A 43 10.74 -8.10 8.07
C CYS A 43 10.42 -6.84 7.27
N LEU A 44 11.21 -5.79 7.47
CA LEU A 44 11.13 -4.59 6.64
C LEU A 44 11.62 -4.86 5.21
N LEU A 45 11.15 -4.03 4.28
CA LEU A 45 11.66 -3.97 2.91
C LEU A 45 13.20 -3.84 2.92
N HIS A 46 13.87 -4.42 1.93
CA HIS A 46 15.33 -4.56 1.80
C HIS A 46 16.02 -5.60 2.70
N SER A 47 15.31 -6.28 3.59
CA SER A 47 15.86 -7.43 4.30
C SER A 47 16.00 -8.64 3.37
N SER A 48 17.10 -9.40 3.46
CA SER A 48 17.25 -10.69 2.77
C SER A 48 16.28 -11.77 3.26
N ARG A 49 15.61 -11.51 4.40
CA ARG A 49 14.60 -12.36 5.01
C ARG A 49 13.18 -11.85 4.76
N TYR A 50 13.02 -10.87 3.88
CA TYR A 50 11.69 -10.40 3.49
C TYR A 50 10.92 -11.53 2.82
N ASP A 51 9.69 -11.73 3.26
CA ASP A 51 8.79 -12.78 2.78
C ASP A 51 7.44 -12.14 2.46
N PHE A 52 6.96 -12.37 1.24
CA PHE A 52 5.71 -11.77 0.77
C PHE A 52 4.52 -12.42 1.47
N ASN A 53 3.58 -11.60 1.91
CA ASN A 53 2.32 -12.11 2.44
C ASN A 53 1.30 -12.26 1.31
N ASP A 54 1.24 -13.44 0.70
CA ASP A 54 0.34 -13.71 -0.43
C ASP A 54 -1.16 -13.55 -0.05
N GLU A 55 -1.50 -13.64 1.24
CA GLU A 55 -2.87 -13.45 1.72
C GLU A 55 -3.40 -12.02 1.47
N VAL A 56 -2.50 -11.04 1.28
CA VAL A 56 -2.92 -9.65 1.00
C VAL A 56 -3.10 -9.33 -0.48
N LEU A 57 -2.66 -10.21 -1.39
CA LEU A 57 -2.77 -9.99 -2.83
C LEU A 57 -4.23 -9.75 -3.29
N PRO A 58 -5.23 -10.56 -2.85
CA PRO A 58 -6.62 -10.31 -3.23
C PRO A 58 -7.16 -8.98 -2.70
N ILE A 59 -6.66 -8.50 -1.55
CA ILE A 59 -7.05 -7.22 -0.97
C ILE A 59 -6.50 -6.07 -1.82
N GLY A 60 -5.22 -6.12 -2.16
CA GLY A 60 -4.59 -5.10 -3.02
C GLY A 60 -5.22 -5.05 -4.42
N ALA A 61 -5.50 -6.20 -5.02
CA ALA A 61 -6.16 -6.28 -6.32
C ALA A 61 -7.58 -5.72 -6.30
N SER A 62 -8.39 -6.13 -5.31
CA SER A 62 -9.76 -5.63 -5.18
C SER A 62 -9.82 -4.12 -4.89
N TYR A 63 -8.88 -3.57 -4.12
CA TYR A 63 -8.77 -2.13 -3.91
C TYR A 63 -8.68 -1.36 -5.23
N TRP A 64 -7.78 -1.75 -6.13
CA TRP A 64 -7.62 -1.06 -7.42
C TRP A 64 -8.82 -1.24 -8.34
N VAL A 65 -9.38 -2.45 -8.41
CA VAL A 65 -10.58 -2.73 -9.22
C VAL A 65 -11.74 -1.86 -8.75
N THR A 66 -12.07 -1.93 -7.45
CA THR A 66 -13.18 -1.16 -6.89
C THR A 66 -12.94 0.35 -6.97
N LEU A 67 -11.70 0.83 -6.81
CA LEU A 67 -11.38 2.25 -7.01
C LEU A 67 -11.70 2.69 -8.43
N VAL A 68 -11.24 1.94 -9.43
CA VAL A 68 -11.46 2.27 -10.85
C VAL A 68 -12.95 2.16 -11.21
N GLU A 69 -13.65 1.13 -10.75
CA GLU A 69 -15.10 0.98 -10.95
C GLU A 69 -15.88 2.15 -10.34
N ASN A 70 -15.53 2.59 -9.13
CA ASN A 70 -16.20 3.70 -8.47
C ASN A 70 -15.96 5.04 -9.17
N GLU A 71 -14.73 5.30 -9.64
CA GLU A 71 -14.37 6.59 -10.24
C GLU A 71 -14.74 6.68 -11.74
N LEU A 72 -14.77 5.56 -12.46
CA LEU A 72 -14.93 5.53 -13.92
C LEU A 72 -16.15 4.76 -14.43
N SER A 73 -17.03 4.24 -13.56
CA SER A 73 -18.29 3.63 -14.03
C SER A 73 -19.17 4.66 -14.74
N THR A 74 -19.76 4.24 -15.86
CA THR A 74 -20.68 5.04 -16.70
C THR A 74 -22.12 4.85 -16.26
#